data_AF-A0A4Y2FTH8-F1
#
_entry.id   AF-A0A4Y2FTH8-F1
#
_cell.length_a   1.000
_cell.length_b   1.000
_cell.length_c   1.000
_cell.angle_alpha   90.00
_cell.angle_beta   90.00
_cell.angle_gamma   90.00
#
_symmetry.space_group_name_H-M   'P 1'
#
loop_
_entity.id
_entity.type
_entity.pdbx_description
1 polymer ?
#
loop_
_entity_poly.entity_id
_entity_poly.type
_entity_poly.pdbx_seq_one_letter_code
_entity_poly.pdbx_strand_id
1 'polypeptide(L)'
;MTFIRFKTKYGGHSKFHRNLRQYAHQALEALRNCNNKEDLDKAINGIHLKRVEICKRSNRLKKKVINKPPSWWTQDLAITKKRVAAFRRREPTELRQAACIIYSRDRAQYRRHLVKTRRRAWRKFCMEASNPFGKQYKAIFRAGRPPSDIFQQSTPAGTELSFAQKILETLYPHTPQAPFIGSTASSQPNDSPFSSRELRKVIRELNKTKAPGYDGLDNIILQQIHSASPELLL
;
A
#
# COMPACT_ATOMS: atom_id res chain seq x y z
N MET A 1 5.74 -12.04 -10.67
CA MET A 1 6.84 -11.66 -9.75
C MET A 1 6.32 -11.49 -8.33
N THR A 2 7.05 -12.00 -7.34
CA THR A 2 6.63 -11.96 -5.93
C THR A 2 7.26 -10.75 -5.24
N PHE A 3 6.52 -9.65 -5.06
CA PHE A 3 6.91 -8.46 -4.28
C PHE A 3 7.74 -8.80 -3.02
N ILE A 4 9.00 -8.37 -2.93
CA ILE A 4 9.88 -8.72 -1.81
C ILE A 4 9.72 -7.66 -0.71
N ARG A 5 9.68 -8.06 0.56
CA ARG A 5 9.67 -7.12 1.68
C ARG A 5 10.70 -7.51 2.73
N PHE A 6 11.70 -6.66 2.93
CA PHE A 6 12.74 -6.87 3.93
C PHE A 6 12.25 -6.46 5.34
N LYS A 7 12.81 -7.06 6.39
CA LYS A 7 12.58 -6.71 7.80
C LYS A 7 13.60 -5.68 8.30
N THR A 8 13.72 -4.58 7.57
CA THR A 8 14.73 -3.52 7.75
C THR A 8 14.73 -2.88 9.14
N LYS A 9 13.55 -2.71 9.76
CA LYS A 9 13.41 -2.17 11.12
C LYS A 9 14.08 -3.04 12.21
N TYR A 10 14.32 -4.31 11.95
CA TYR A 10 14.72 -5.29 12.97
C TYR A 10 16.20 -5.71 12.87
N GLY A 11 17.05 -4.89 12.22
CA GLY A 11 18.50 -5.09 12.13
C GLY A 11 18.99 -5.71 10.81
N GLY A 12 20.25 -6.14 10.79
CA GLY A 12 20.97 -6.57 9.58
C GLY A 12 21.86 -5.49 8.94
N HIS A 13 21.83 -4.28 9.51
CA HIS A 13 22.54 -3.11 8.98
C HIS A 13 24.06 -3.26 8.97
N SER A 14 24.68 -3.82 10.01
CA SER A 14 26.14 -4.01 10.03
C SER A 14 26.63 -4.94 8.92
N LYS A 15 25.89 -6.04 8.68
CA LYS A 15 26.16 -6.97 7.56
C LYS A 15 25.94 -6.29 6.21
N PHE A 16 24.87 -5.50 6.11
CA PHE A 16 24.57 -4.70 4.92
C PHE A 16 25.69 -3.70 4.61
N HIS A 17 26.15 -2.90 5.60
CA HIS A 17 27.23 -1.95 5.45
C HIS A 17 28.53 -2.61 5.01
N ARG A 18 28.91 -3.73 5.63
CA ARG A 18 30.12 -4.47 5.26
C ARG A 18 30.09 -4.90 3.79
N ASN A 19 29.00 -5.54 3.38
CA ASN A 19 28.85 -6.03 2.01
C ASN A 19 28.75 -4.87 0.99
N LEU A 20 28.08 -3.78 1.35
CA LEU A 20 27.93 -2.61 0.48
C LEU A 20 29.25 -1.86 0.30
N ARG A 21 30.04 -1.68 1.36
CA ARG A 21 31.36 -1.03 1.29
C ARG A 21 32.33 -1.80 0.40
N GLN A 22 32.30 -3.14 0.48
CA GLN A 22 33.12 -3.99 -0.41
C GLN A 22 32.76 -3.80 -1.89
N TYR A 23 31.49 -3.52 -2.20
CA TYR A 23 31.03 -3.30 -3.57
C TYR A 23 31.14 -1.83 -4.02
N ALA A 24 31.18 -0.88 -3.10
CA ALA A 24 31.06 0.54 -3.39
C ALA A 24 32.12 1.04 -4.37
N HIS A 25 33.39 0.63 -4.19
CA HIS A 25 34.47 1.02 -5.10
C HIS A 25 34.22 0.55 -6.53
N GLN A 26 33.87 -0.73 -6.72
CA GLN A 26 33.55 -1.28 -8.03
C GLN A 26 32.37 -0.55 -8.69
N ALA A 27 31.36 -0.17 -7.90
CA ALA A 27 30.21 0.56 -8.39
C ALA A 27 30.57 1.99 -8.86
N LEU A 28 31.40 2.70 -8.11
CA LEU A 28 31.85 4.05 -8.47
C LEU A 28 32.74 4.03 -9.72
N GLU A 29 33.65 3.07 -9.81
CA GLU A 29 34.48 2.87 -11.01
C GLU A 29 33.63 2.54 -12.25
N ALA A 30 32.59 1.72 -12.09
CA ALA A 30 31.66 1.44 -13.19
C ALA A 30 30.96 2.72 -13.70
N LEU A 31 30.57 3.62 -12.80
CA LEU A 31 29.94 4.90 -13.16
C LEU A 31 30.93 5.86 -13.85
N ARG A 32 32.17 5.93 -13.37
CA ARG A 32 33.22 6.79 -13.94
C ARG A 32 33.61 6.39 -15.37
N ASN A 33 33.55 5.10 -15.69
CA ASN A 33 33.93 4.56 -16.99
C ASN A 33 32.79 4.60 -18.03
N CYS A 34 31.62 5.15 -17.69
CA CYS A 34 30.49 5.26 -18.62
C CYS A 34 30.70 6.43 -19.59
N ASN A 35 30.75 6.15 -20.89
CA ASN A 35 30.99 7.16 -21.93
C ASN A 35 29.74 7.50 -22.77
N ASN A 36 28.68 6.71 -22.64
CA ASN A 36 27.41 6.91 -23.35
C ASN A 36 26.24 6.54 -22.43
N LYS A 37 25.03 6.85 -22.90
CA LYS A 37 23.80 6.64 -22.16
C LYS A 37 23.55 5.16 -21.89
N GLU A 38 23.78 4.31 -22.88
CA GLU A 38 23.53 2.87 -22.78
C GLU A 38 24.41 2.21 -21.70
N ASP A 39 25.67 2.63 -21.59
CA ASP A 39 26.61 2.15 -20.58
C ASP A 39 26.21 2.64 -19.19
N LEU A 40 25.77 3.90 -19.07
CA LEU A 40 25.24 4.44 -17.82
C LEU A 40 24.00 3.67 -17.35
N ASP A 41 23.03 3.42 -18.23
CA ASP A 41 21.82 2.68 -17.92
C ASP A 41 22.15 1.24 -17.46
N LYS A 42 23.12 0.58 -18.12
CA LYS A 42 23.60 -0.75 -17.71
C LYS A 42 24.28 -0.70 -16.34
N ALA A 43 25.14 0.29 -16.10
CA ALA A 43 25.85 0.45 -14.82
C ALA A 43 24.86 0.69 -13.67
N ILE A 44 23.90 1.60 -13.85
CA ILE A 44 22.86 1.91 -12.84
C ILE A 44 22.02 0.66 -12.56
N ASN A 45 21.58 -0.06 -13.59
CA ASN A 45 20.82 -1.30 -13.41
C ASN A 45 21.64 -2.38 -12.69
N GLY A 46 22.92 -2.55 -13.03
CA GLY A 46 23.83 -3.47 -12.36
C GLY A 46 23.99 -3.13 -10.87
N ILE A 47 24.21 -1.85 -10.55
CA ILE A 47 24.31 -1.34 -9.18
C ILE A 47 23.00 -1.58 -8.42
N HIS A 48 21.85 -1.30 -9.04
CA HIS A 48 20.54 -1.53 -8.44
C HIS A 48 20.32 -3.00 -8.11
N LEU A 49 20.55 -3.90 -9.06
CA LEU A 49 20.43 -5.35 -8.86
C LEU A 49 21.36 -5.83 -7.76
N LYS A 50 22.60 -5.32 -7.71
CA LYS A 50 23.57 -5.67 -6.67
C LYS A 50 23.14 -5.17 -5.30
N ARG A 51 22.60 -3.96 -5.19
CA ARG A 51 22.01 -3.42 -3.94
C ARG A 51 20.89 -4.31 -3.43
N VAL A 52 19.97 -4.74 -4.31
CA VAL A 52 18.88 -5.67 -3.96
C VAL A 52 19.43 -7.02 -3.51
N GLU A 53 20.46 -7.54 -4.18
CA GLU A 53 21.13 -8.78 -3.79
C GLU A 53 21.77 -8.67 -2.39
N ILE A 54 22.51 -7.60 -2.13
CA ILE A 54 23.11 -7.32 -0.82
C ILE A 54 22.02 -7.22 0.26
N CYS A 55 20.88 -6.59 -0.06
CA CYS A 55 19.73 -6.55 0.85
C CYS A 55 19.20 -7.94 1.18
N LYS A 56 19.05 -8.83 0.19
CA LYS A 56 18.62 -10.23 0.39
C LYS A 56 19.59 -11.01 1.28
N ARG A 57 20.91 -10.81 1.11
CA ARG A 57 21.95 -11.47 1.92
C ARG A 57 22.03 -10.94 3.35
N SER A 58 21.61 -9.69 3.57
CA SER A 58 21.81 -8.97 4.83
C SER A 58 20.56 -8.91 5.70
N ASN A 59 19.37 -8.87 5.10
CA ASN A 59 18.11 -8.67 5.81
C ASN A 59 17.22 -9.92 5.75
N ARG A 60 16.47 -10.17 6.81
CA ARG A 60 15.43 -11.22 6.82
C ARG A 60 14.25 -10.80 5.94
N LEU A 61 13.66 -11.74 5.23
CA LEU A 61 12.44 -11.51 4.45
C LEU A 61 11.20 -11.57 5.35
N LYS A 62 10.26 -10.65 5.12
CA LYS A 62 8.93 -10.72 5.71
C LYS A 62 8.14 -11.80 4.97
N LYS A 63 7.64 -12.79 5.70
CA LYS A 63 6.73 -13.79 5.16
C LYS A 63 5.49 -13.06 4.62
N LYS A 64 5.17 -13.28 3.35
CA LYS A 64 3.88 -12.86 2.82
C LYS A 64 2.80 -13.66 3.50
N VAL A 65 1.92 -12.98 4.22
CA VAL A 65 0.65 -13.59 4.60
C VAL A 65 -0.14 -13.67 3.31
N ILE A 66 -0.27 -14.88 2.76
CA ILE A 66 -1.24 -15.11 1.69
C ILE A 66 -2.60 -14.79 2.30
N ASN A 67 -3.30 -13.81 1.74
CA ASN A 67 -4.65 -13.48 2.14
C ASN A 67 -5.53 -14.70 1.84
N LYS A 68 -5.67 -15.58 2.84
CA LYS A 68 -6.58 -16.71 2.73
C LYS A 68 -8.00 -16.15 2.68
N PRO A 69 -8.86 -16.68 1.81
CA PRO A 69 -10.26 -16.29 1.83
C PRO A 69 -10.83 -16.55 3.24
N PRO A 70 -11.77 -15.71 3.72
CA PRO A 70 -12.38 -15.91 5.03
C PRO A 70 -12.94 -17.33 5.19
N SER A 71 -13.00 -17.83 6.42
CA SER A 71 -13.47 -19.20 6.71
C SER A 71 -14.89 -19.52 6.20
N TRP A 72 -15.72 -18.50 5.96
CA TRP A 72 -17.06 -18.64 5.39
C TRP A 72 -17.10 -18.63 3.86
N TRP A 73 -15.97 -18.38 3.18
CA TRP A 73 -15.91 -18.30 1.73
C TRP A 73 -15.70 -19.69 1.13
N THR A 74 -16.66 -20.15 0.32
CA THR A 74 -16.66 -21.46 -0.32
C THR A 74 -16.56 -21.34 -1.84
N GLN A 75 -16.18 -22.44 -2.50
CA GLN A 75 -16.20 -22.52 -3.97
C GLN A 75 -17.60 -22.25 -4.52
N ASP A 76 -18.65 -22.78 -3.89
CA ASP A 76 -20.04 -22.53 -4.28
C ASP A 76 -20.43 -21.05 -4.20
N LEU A 77 -19.97 -20.32 -3.17
CA LEU A 77 -20.15 -18.87 -3.08
C LEU A 77 -19.42 -18.13 -4.20
N ALA A 78 -18.23 -18.60 -4.58
CA ALA A 78 -17.49 -18.03 -5.69
C ALA A 78 -18.20 -18.25 -7.04
N ILE A 79 -18.72 -19.47 -7.27
CA ILE A 79 -19.47 -19.83 -8.48
C ILE A 79 -20.76 -19.01 -8.57
N THR A 80 -21.57 -18.98 -7.50
CA THR A 80 -22.83 -18.23 -7.47
C THR A 80 -22.61 -16.73 -7.61
N LYS A 81 -21.56 -16.16 -6.99
CA LYS A 81 -21.17 -14.75 -7.22
C LYS A 81 -20.81 -14.47 -8.68
N LYS A 82 -20.04 -15.36 -9.31
CA LYS A 82 -19.69 -15.22 -10.75
C LYS A 82 -20.94 -15.30 -11.63
N ARG A 83 -21.88 -16.21 -11.33
CA ARG A 83 -23.15 -16.34 -12.04
C ARG A 83 -24.00 -15.07 -11.95
N VAL A 84 -24.19 -14.52 -10.74
CA VAL A 84 -24.91 -13.25 -10.54
C VAL A 84 -24.22 -12.08 -11.27
N ALA A 85 -22.88 -12.03 -11.25
CA ALA A 85 -22.12 -11.00 -11.96
C ALA A 85 -22.25 -11.14 -13.49
N ALA A 86 -22.32 -12.36 -14.01
CA ALA A 86 -22.55 -12.63 -15.42
C ALA A 86 -23.95 -12.16 -15.85
N PHE A 87 -25.00 -12.51 -15.10
CA PHE A 87 -26.35 -12.03 -15.38
C PHE A 87 -26.49 -10.51 -15.30
N ARG A 88 -25.80 -9.86 -14.36
CA ARG A 88 -25.77 -8.39 -14.28
C ARG A 88 -25.14 -7.72 -15.51
N ARG A 89 -24.17 -8.39 -16.16
CA ARG A 89 -23.44 -7.84 -17.31
C ARG A 89 -24.17 -8.04 -18.64
N ARG A 90 -25.13 -8.95 -18.72
CA ARG A 90 -25.96 -9.13 -19.92
C ARG A 90 -26.90 -7.93 -20.01
N GLU A 91 -26.75 -7.10 -21.04
CA GLU A 91 -27.74 -6.06 -21.34
C GLU A 91 -29.08 -6.70 -21.71
N PRO A 92 -30.21 -6.06 -21.38
CA PRO A 92 -31.51 -6.60 -21.75
C PRO A 92 -31.76 -6.42 -23.24
N THR A 93 -31.73 -7.50 -24.01
CA THR A 93 -32.48 -7.62 -25.28
C THR A 93 -33.98 -7.67 -24.97
N GLU A 94 -34.85 -7.60 -26.00
CA GLU A 94 -36.33 -7.50 -25.96
C GLU A 94 -37.07 -8.20 -24.78
N LEU A 95 -36.54 -9.31 -24.25
CA LEU A 95 -37.00 -10.02 -23.04
C LEU A 95 -36.49 -9.43 -21.71
N ARG A 96 -36.54 -8.10 -21.55
CA ARG A 96 -36.03 -7.39 -20.35
C ARG A 96 -36.63 -7.91 -19.03
N GLN A 97 -37.92 -8.22 -19.01
CA GLN A 97 -38.59 -8.72 -17.81
C GLN A 97 -38.09 -10.11 -17.39
N ALA A 98 -37.95 -11.05 -18.33
CA ALA A 98 -37.45 -12.41 -18.05
C ALA A 98 -36.01 -12.38 -17.52
N ALA A 99 -35.14 -11.54 -18.11
CA ALA A 99 -33.78 -11.34 -17.64
C ALA A 99 -33.73 -10.76 -16.21
N CYS A 100 -34.59 -9.78 -15.90
CA CYS A 100 -34.72 -9.22 -14.55
C CYS A 100 -35.17 -10.26 -13.51
N ILE A 101 -36.14 -11.13 -13.87
CA ILE A 101 -36.63 -12.20 -12.99
C ILE A 101 -35.49 -13.20 -12.68
N ILE A 102 -34.76 -13.64 -13.71
CA ILE A 102 -33.63 -14.57 -13.54
C ILE A 102 -32.54 -13.95 -12.66
N TYR A 103 -32.15 -12.70 -12.94
CA TYR A 103 -31.18 -11.98 -12.13
C TYR A 103 -31.61 -11.85 -10.66
N SER A 104 -32.88 -11.48 -10.43
CA SER A 104 -33.44 -11.33 -9.08
C SER A 104 -33.41 -12.65 -8.31
N ARG A 105 -33.82 -13.74 -8.94
CA ARG A 105 -33.80 -15.10 -8.38
C ARG A 105 -32.38 -15.53 -7.99
N ASP A 106 -31.42 -15.39 -8.91
CA ASP A 106 -30.03 -15.78 -8.67
C ASP A 106 -29.36 -14.93 -7.59
N ARG A 107 -29.63 -13.62 -7.59
CA ARG A 107 -29.17 -12.71 -6.54
C ARG A 107 -29.75 -13.09 -5.17
N ALA A 108 -31.03 -13.45 -5.11
CA ALA A 108 -31.67 -13.92 -3.89
C ALA A 108 -31.04 -15.23 -3.40
N GLN A 109 -30.80 -16.20 -4.30
CA GLN A 109 -30.13 -17.46 -3.96
C GLN A 109 -28.70 -17.22 -3.44
N TYR A 110 -27.92 -16.37 -4.12
CA TYR A 110 -26.58 -15.99 -3.67
C TYR A 110 -26.60 -15.35 -2.28
N ARG A 111 -27.54 -14.42 -2.03
CA ARG A 111 -27.68 -13.77 -0.71
C ARG A 111 -28.06 -14.75 0.39
N ARG A 112 -29.02 -15.65 0.14
CA ARG A 112 -29.40 -16.70 1.10
C ARG A 112 -28.21 -17.59 1.42
N HIS A 113 -27.47 -18.03 0.40
CA HIS A 113 -26.28 -18.85 0.58
C HIS A 113 -25.21 -18.09 1.37
N LEU A 114 -24.90 -16.83 1.01
CA LEU A 114 -23.94 -15.98 1.72
C LEU A 114 -24.23 -15.85 3.22
N VAL A 115 -25.49 -15.57 3.58
CA VAL A 115 -25.91 -15.45 4.98
C VAL A 115 -25.79 -16.80 5.69
N LYS A 116 -26.23 -17.89 5.05
CA LYS A 116 -26.13 -19.26 5.62
C LYS A 116 -24.67 -19.65 5.92
N THR A 117 -23.76 -19.45 4.97
CA THR A 117 -22.35 -19.82 5.13
C THR A 117 -21.64 -18.94 6.16
N ARG A 118 -21.94 -17.63 6.20
CA ARG A 118 -21.46 -16.72 7.24
C ARG A 118 -21.93 -17.13 8.63
N ARG A 119 -23.23 -17.41 8.81
CA ARG A 119 -23.78 -17.87 10.10
C ARG A 119 -23.16 -19.18 10.55
N ARG A 120 -22.99 -20.14 9.63
CA ARG A 120 -22.35 -21.44 9.94
C ARG A 120 -20.90 -21.24 10.40
N ALA A 121 -20.12 -20.46 9.67
CA ALA A 121 -18.72 -20.21 10.01
C ALA A 121 -18.59 -19.42 11.32
N TRP A 122 -19.46 -18.44 11.55
CA TRP A 122 -19.50 -17.69 12.80
C TRP A 122 -19.83 -18.59 13.98
N ARG A 123 -20.85 -19.45 13.84
CA ARG A 123 -21.20 -20.42 14.88
C ARG A 123 -20.03 -21.35 15.20
N LYS A 124 -19.37 -21.90 14.17
CA LYS A 124 -18.17 -22.73 14.34
C LYS A 124 -17.05 -21.96 15.06
N PHE A 125 -16.78 -20.72 14.65
CA PHE A 125 -15.79 -19.87 15.29
C PHE A 125 -16.07 -19.62 16.78
N CYS A 126 -17.34 -19.41 17.14
CA CYS A 126 -17.76 -19.28 18.54
C CYS A 126 -17.65 -20.59 19.33
N MET A 127 -17.98 -21.74 18.73
CA MET A 127 -17.84 -23.05 19.39
C MET A 127 -16.38 -23.41 19.69
N GLU A 128 -15.43 -22.97 18.87
CA GLU A 128 -13.98 -23.17 19.08
C GLU A 128 -13.38 -22.25 20.16
N ALA A 129 -14.21 -21.58 20.98
CA ALA A 129 -13.74 -20.68 22.04
C ALA A 129 -13.35 -21.45 23.29
N SER A 130 -12.04 -21.66 23.49
CA SER A 130 -11.52 -22.19 24.76
C SER A 130 -11.34 -21.11 25.83
N ASN A 131 -11.09 -19.86 25.44
CA ASN A 131 -10.90 -18.72 26.35
C ASN A 131 -12.09 -17.75 26.23
N PRO A 132 -12.84 -17.50 27.32
CA PRO A 132 -13.96 -16.56 27.35
C PRO A 132 -13.62 -15.14 26.87
N PHE A 133 -12.38 -14.67 27.10
CA PHE A 133 -11.88 -13.34 26.69
C PHE A 133 -10.89 -13.41 25.52
N GLY A 134 -10.90 -14.54 24.78
CA GLY A 134 -9.98 -14.82 23.69
C GLY A 134 -10.29 -14.07 22.38
N LYS A 135 -9.85 -14.68 21.26
CA LYS A 135 -10.03 -14.12 19.91
C LYS A 135 -11.51 -13.87 19.55
N GLN A 136 -12.43 -14.70 20.05
CA GLN A 136 -13.87 -14.58 19.80
C GLN A 136 -14.47 -13.35 20.46
N TYR A 137 -14.16 -13.13 21.73
CA TYR A 137 -14.57 -11.93 22.48
C TYR A 137 -14.11 -10.65 21.79
N LYS A 138 -12.81 -10.57 21.44
CA LYS A 138 -12.23 -9.41 20.74
C LYS A 138 -12.81 -9.17 19.34
N ALA A 139 -13.32 -10.21 18.68
CA ALA A 139 -13.93 -10.09 17.35
C ALA A 139 -15.31 -9.42 17.41
N ILE A 140 -16.05 -9.62 18.50
CA ILE A 140 -17.36 -9.00 18.76
C ILE A 140 -17.16 -7.59 19.31
N PHE A 141 -16.33 -7.47 20.34
CA PHE A 141 -16.03 -6.23 21.02
C PHE A 141 -14.73 -5.64 20.47
N ARG A 142 -14.80 -5.04 19.27
CA ARG A 142 -13.66 -4.28 18.76
C ARG A 142 -13.42 -3.06 19.66
N ALA A 143 -12.18 -2.87 20.11
CA ALA A 143 -11.75 -1.60 20.67
C ALA A 143 -11.80 -0.51 19.58
N GLY A 144 -12.54 0.57 19.83
CA GLY A 144 -12.30 1.87 19.20
C GLY A 144 -12.87 2.13 17.80
N ARG A 145 -14.19 2.05 17.62
CA ARG A 145 -14.85 2.94 16.64
C ARG A 145 -16.05 3.63 17.26
N PRO A 146 -15.84 4.77 17.92
CA PRO A 146 -16.89 5.77 17.99
C PRO A 146 -17.30 6.14 16.54
N PRO A 147 -18.51 6.68 16.32
CA PRO A 147 -18.80 7.44 15.11
C PRO A 147 -17.61 8.37 14.82
N SER A 148 -17.15 8.49 13.57
CA SER A 148 -16.04 9.42 13.25
C SER A 148 -16.27 10.75 13.93
N ASP A 149 -15.24 11.41 14.48
CA ASP A 149 -15.36 12.67 15.27
C ASP A 149 -16.29 13.72 14.62
N ILE A 150 -16.42 13.70 13.30
CA ILE A 150 -17.39 14.47 12.49
C ILE A 150 -18.86 14.31 12.97
N PHE A 151 -19.27 13.11 13.40
CA PHE A 151 -20.61 12.79 13.93
C PHE A 151 -20.71 12.93 15.45
N GLN A 152 -19.61 13.25 16.15
CA GLN A 152 -19.63 13.52 17.59
C GLN A 152 -19.80 15.01 17.90
N GLN A 153 -19.72 15.89 16.89
CA GLN A 153 -19.95 17.34 17.03
C GLN A 153 -21.43 17.75 16.95
N SER A 154 -22.38 16.84 17.18
CA SER A 154 -23.80 17.19 17.26
C SER A 154 -24.07 17.93 18.56
N THR A 155 -23.90 19.26 18.54
CA THR A 155 -24.57 20.12 19.52
C THR A 155 -26.09 19.97 19.30
N PRO A 156 -26.92 19.76 20.35
CA PRO A 156 -28.36 19.54 20.21
C PRO A 156 -29.14 20.73 19.64
N ALA A 157 -28.49 21.87 19.41
CA ALA A 157 -29.08 23.10 18.93
C ALA A 157 -28.56 23.43 17.52
N GLY A 158 -29.46 23.35 16.53
CA GLY A 158 -29.20 23.71 15.14
C GLY A 158 -30.17 23.02 14.18
N THR A 159 -30.52 23.67 13.07
CA THR A 159 -31.28 23.05 11.97
C THR A 159 -30.39 22.16 11.12
N GLU A 160 -30.97 21.19 10.40
CA GLU A 160 -30.24 20.26 9.52
C GLU A 160 -29.31 20.97 8.52
N LEU A 161 -29.71 22.17 8.07
CA LEU A 161 -28.94 23.01 7.15
C LEU A 161 -27.63 23.53 7.78
N SER A 162 -27.68 23.96 9.05
CA SER A 162 -26.50 24.39 9.79
C SER A 162 -25.50 23.25 10.00
N PHE A 163 -26.01 22.03 10.17
CA PHE A 163 -25.18 20.84 10.30
C PHE A 163 -24.50 20.47 8.97
N ALA A 164 -25.23 20.53 7.86
CA ALA A 164 -24.67 20.30 6.53
C ALA A 164 -23.58 21.34 6.16
N GLN A 165 -23.80 22.61 6.50
CA GLN A 165 -22.80 23.68 6.29
C GLN A 165 -21.52 23.44 7.10
N LYS A 166 -21.65 23.06 8.38
CA LYS A 166 -20.50 22.77 9.23
C LYS A 166 -19.67 21.58 8.73
N ILE A 167 -20.32 20.54 8.18
CA ILE A 167 -19.63 19.42 7.53
C ILE A 167 -18.88 19.92 6.29
N LEU A 168 -19.50 20.76 5.46
CA LEU A 168 -18.89 21.28 4.24
C LEU A 168 -17.63 22.11 4.54
N GLU A 169 -17.70 23.04 5.50
CA GLU A 169 -16.57 23.88 5.90
C GLU A 169 -15.42 23.09 6.52
N THR A 170 -15.74 22.05 7.30
CA THR A 170 -14.72 21.20 7.95
C THR A 170 -13.98 20.34 6.92
N LEU A 171 -14.68 19.84 5.90
CA LEU A 171 -14.10 18.98 4.87
C LEU A 171 -13.39 19.77 3.77
N TYR A 172 -13.85 20.99 3.50
CA TYR A 172 -13.36 21.83 2.42
C TYR A 172 -13.13 23.28 2.91
N PRO A 173 -12.10 23.52 3.75
CA PRO A 173 -11.78 24.87 4.18
C PRO A 173 -11.40 25.71 2.95
N HIS A 174 -11.84 26.98 2.93
CA HIS A 174 -11.47 27.90 1.87
C HIS A 174 -9.95 28.09 1.83
N THR A 175 -9.31 27.54 0.80
CA THR A 175 -7.90 27.82 0.49
C THR A 175 -7.83 29.06 -0.40
N PRO A 176 -7.04 30.09 -0.04
CA PRO A 176 -6.79 31.20 -0.96
C PRO A 176 -6.18 30.63 -2.25
N GLN A 177 -6.68 31.09 -3.40
CA GLN A 177 -6.13 30.70 -4.69
C GLN A 177 -4.67 31.20 -4.75
N ALA A 178 -3.72 30.27 -4.70
CA ALA A 178 -2.36 30.57 -5.06
C ALA A 178 -2.32 30.90 -6.57
N PRO A 179 -1.61 31.97 -6.98
CA PRO A 179 -1.47 32.29 -8.39
C PRO A 179 -0.89 31.08 -9.14
N PHE A 180 -1.55 30.70 -10.23
CA PHE A 180 -1.08 29.65 -11.13
C PHE A 180 0.17 30.16 -11.83
N ILE A 181 1.35 29.71 -11.38
CA ILE A 181 2.59 29.95 -12.11
C ILE A 181 2.58 29.01 -13.31
N GLY A 182 2.23 29.56 -14.48
CA GLY A 182 2.38 28.88 -15.75
C GLY A 182 3.85 28.56 -15.97
N SER A 183 4.19 27.27 -15.95
CA SER A 183 5.57 26.82 -16.18
C SER A 183 5.90 26.97 -17.66
N THR A 184 6.45 28.12 -18.05
CA THR A 184 7.08 28.28 -19.37
C THR A 184 8.40 27.52 -19.35
N ALA A 185 8.46 26.39 -20.05
CA ALA A 185 9.69 25.65 -20.30
C ALA A 185 10.61 26.47 -21.20
N SER A 186 11.41 27.36 -20.61
CA SER A 186 12.62 27.87 -21.26
C SER A 186 13.74 26.85 -21.07
N SER A 187 14.64 26.75 -22.05
CA SER A 187 15.87 25.97 -21.96
C SER A 187 16.69 26.47 -20.77
N GLN A 188 16.51 25.86 -19.60
CA GLN A 188 17.28 26.17 -18.41
C GLN A 188 18.71 25.64 -18.62
N PRO A 189 19.74 26.37 -18.16
CA PRO A 189 21.08 25.81 -18.05
C PRO A 189 21.03 24.53 -17.21
N ASN A 190 21.97 23.60 -17.46
CA ASN A 190 22.05 22.36 -16.68
C ASN A 190 21.96 22.66 -15.18
N ASP A 191 21.04 21.98 -14.49
CA ASP A 191 20.85 22.14 -13.06
C ASP A 191 22.19 21.92 -12.34
N SER A 192 22.42 22.74 -11.31
CA SER A 192 23.58 22.54 -10.44
C SER A 192 23.49 21.15 -9.79
N PRO A 193 24.60 20.41 -9.70
CA PRO A 193 24.59 19.10 -9.06
C PRO A 193 24.19 19.22 -7.60
N PHE A 194 23.45 18.23 -7.10
CA PHE A 194 23.03 18.20 -5.70
C PHE A 194 24.24 18.20 -4.76
N SER A 195 24.20 19.06 -3.75
CA SER A 195 25.25 19.08 -2.73
C SER A 195 25.11 17.92 -1.74
N SER A 196 26.23 17.46 -1.20
CA SER A 196 26.26 16.47 -0.11
C SER A 196 25.47 16.92 1.13
N ARG A 197 25.30 18.23 1.33
CA ARG A 197 24.51 18.79 2.43
C ARG A 197 23.01 18.64 2.18
N GLU A 198 22.55 18.95 0.96
CA GLU A 198 21.15 18.78 0.55
C GLU A 198 20.74 17.31 0.63
N LEU A 199 21.55 16.42 0.06
CA LEU A 199 21.27 14.99 0.07
C LEU A 199 21.17 14.44 1.50
N ARG A 200 22.11 14.83 2.37
CA ARG A 200 22.08 14.46 3.80
C ARG A 200 20.82 14.97 4.50
N LYS A 201 20.39 16.20 4.20
CA LYS A 201 19.17 16.78 4.77
C LYS A 201 17.94 15.97 4.35
N VAL A 202 17.78 15.72 3.04
CA VAL A 202 16.66 14.94 2.49
C VAL A 202 16.60 13.55 3.08
N ILE A 203 17.74 12.83 3.11
CA ILE A 203 17.80 11.45 3.62
C ILE A 203 17.44 11.35 5.11
N ARG A 204 17.80 12.37 5.90
CA ARG A 204 17.43 12.46 7.32
C ARG A 204 15.93 12.70 7.52
N GLU A 205 15.31 13.48 6.63
CA GLU A 205 13.89 13.83 6.68
C GLU A 205 12.97 12.72 6.13
N LEU A 206 13.53 11.70 5.45
CA LEU A 206 12.75 10.58 4.92
C LEU A 206 11.95 9.83 6.01
N ASN A 207 10.64 9.74 5.79
CA ASN A 207 9.75 9.00 6.67
C ASN A 207 10.00 7.48 6.58
N LYS A 208 10.48 6.88 7.67
CA LYS A 208 10.84 5.45 7.78
C LYS A 208 9.65 4.49 7.79
N THR A 209 8.43 5.01 7.90
CA THR A 209 7.19 4.21 7.94
C THR A 209 6.54 4.01 6.57
N LYS A 210 7.06 4.70 5.53
CA LYS A 210 6.58 4.54 4.17
C LYS A 210 6.82 3.12 3.67
N ALA A 211 5.93 2.66 2.79
CA ALA A 211 6.04 1.35 2.19
C ALA A 211 7.26 1.30 1.24
N PRO A 212 7.95 0.15 1.14
CA PRO A 212 9.00 -0.03 0.15
C PRO A 212 8.46 0.05 -1.28
N GLY A 213 9.34 0.37 -2.22
CA GLY A 213 9.08 0.28 -3.65
C GLY A 213 8.88 -1.16 -4.14
N TYR A 214 8.69 -1.32 -5.45
CA TYR A 214 8.46 -2.64 -6.08
C TYR A 214 9.66 -3.59 -5.93
N ASP A 215 10.86 -3.02 -5.87
CA ASP A 215 12.15 -3.65 -5.58
C ASP A 215 12.28 -4.14 -4.12
N GLY A 216 11.39 -3.71 -3.24
CA GLY A 216 11.39 -4.01 -1.82
C GLY A 216 12.31 -3.10 -0.99
N LEU A 217 12.97 -2.11 -1.60
CA LEU A 217 13.82 -1.16 -0.89
C LEU A 217 12.95 -0.09 -0.23
N ASP A 218 13.18 0.16 1.06
CA ASP A 218 12.49 1.21 1.82
C ASP A 218 13.44 2.35 2.20
N ASN A 219 12.87 3.40 2.78
CA ASN A 219 13.62 4.58 3.22
C ASN A 219 14.68 4.25 4.29
N ILE A 220 14.53 3.14 5.03
CA ILE A 220 15.55 2.70 5.99
C ILE A 220 16.78 2.20 5.21
N ILE A 221 16.60 1.42 4.14
CA ILE A 221 17.71 0.99 3.29
C ILE A 221 18.41 2.19 2.64
N LEU A 222 17.66 3.19 2.14
CA LEU A 222 18.27 4.41 1.58
C LEU A 222 19.15 5.13 2.61
N GLN A 223 18.69 5.24 3.85
CA GLN A 223 19.50 5.78 4.95
C GLN A 223 20.75 4.94 5.22
N GLN A 224 20.65 3.61 5.17
CA GLN A 224 21.81 2.74 5.34
C GLN A 224 22.81 2.83 4.18
N ILE A 225 22.34 2.99 2.94
CA ILE A 225 23.22 3.18 1.78
C ILE A 225 24.03 4.46 1.98
N HIS A 226 23.37 5.58 2.26
CA HIS A 226 24.05 6.85 2.51
C HIS A 226 25.02 6.78 3.70
N SER A 227 24.66 6.06 4.76
CA SER A 227 25.53 5.89 5.93
C SER A 227 26.76 5.02 5.65
N ALA A 228 26.66 4.09 4.70
CA ALA A 228 27.74 3.17 4.34
C ALA A 228 28.68 3.74 3.26
N SER A 229 28.10 4.40 2.24
CA SER A 229 28.80 5.04 1.12
C SER A 229 27.95 6.22 0.60
N PRO A 230 28.21 7.46 1.08
CA PRO A 230 27.48 8.65 0.63
C PRO A 230 27.63 8.92 -0.87
N GLU A 231 28.82 8.66 -1.43
CA GLU A 231 29.15 8.90 -2.84
C GLU A 231 28.29 8.07 -3.80
N LEU A 232 27.69 6.97 -3.33
CA LEU A 232 26.87 6.13 -4.18
C LEU A 232 25.46 6.72 -4.46
N LEU A 233 25.12 7.83 -3.82
CA LEU A 233 23.85 8.54 -3.96
C LEU A 233 24.04 10.00 -4.40
N LEU A 234 25.29 10.43 -4.59
CA LEU A 234 25.67 11.69 -5.22
C LEU A 234 25.94 11.45 -6.70
#